data_AF-A0A4U9HTB0-F1
#
_entry.id   AF-A0A4U9HTB0-F1
#
_cell.length_a   1.000
_cell.length_b   1.000
_cell.length_c   1.000
_cell.angle_alpha   90.00
_cell.angle_beta   90.00
_cell.angle_gamma   90.00
#
_symmetry.space_group_name_H-M   'P 1'
#
loop_
_entity.id
_entity.type
_entity.pdbx_description
1 polymer ?
#
loop_
_entity_poly.entity_id
_entity_poly.type
_entity_poly.pdbx_seq_one_letter_code
_entity_poly.pdbx_strand_id
1 'polypeptide(L)'
;MILQDKRLGKDAQIEYQLDIMSAAVGWFGDRMFTNGAQYPQHVAPRGWLRLRFLNGCNARSLQLAASDRRPLYVIASDGGFLGEPVKLTELPMLMGERFEVLVDASDGKPFDIVTLPVQQMGMTLAPFDQPLPVLHIQPSLAQGIKSMPDSLVKLPPLPAAAGAQQREFRLMMDPKLDMLGMKALMDRYGHQAMAGMSMDHGSMGHGAPESGGQMAGMDHGKMDHGKMAGMDHSKMDHGSMAAWTTAR
;
A
#
# COMPACT_ATOMS: atom_id res chain seq x y z
N MET A 1 7.82 17.35 -8.66
CA MET A 1 6.83 17.12 -7.59
C MET A 1 7.39 16.06 -6.67
N ILE A 2 7.92 16.50 -5.53
CA ILE A 2 8.60 15.66 -4.56
C ILE A 2 7.61 15.37 -3.44
N LEU A 3 7.28 14.10 -3.26
CA LEU A 3 6.30 13.61 -2.31
C LEU A 3 7.05 12.98 -1.13
N GLN A 4 6.81 13.46 0.10
CA GLN A 4 7.53 12.99 1.29
C GLN A 4 6.61 12.98 2.51
N ASP A 5 6.68 11.92 3.32
CA ASP A 5 6.09 11.93 4.64
C ASP A 5 7.10 12.38 5.71
N LYS A 6 6.61 13.01 6.79
CA LYS A 6 7.40 13.33 7.98
C LYS A 6 6.57 13.22 9.26
N ARG A 7 7.22 12.84 10.35
CA ARG A 7 6.68 13.00 11.71
C ARG A 7 7.23 14.29 12.32
N LEU A 8 6.34 15.15 12.81
CA LEU A 8 6.71 16.38 13.50
C LEU A 8 6.31 16.31 14.97
N GLY A 9 7.22 16.72 15.85
CA GLY A 9 6.98 16.81 17.29
C GLY A 9 6.07 17.97 17.67
N LYS A 10 5.80 18.12 18.97
CA LYS A 10 4.94 19.19 19.51
C LYS A 10 5.49 20.60 19.27
N ASP A 11 6.80 20.72 19.11
CA ASP A 11 7.55 21.94 18.78
C ASP A 11 7.73 22.15 17.26
N ALA A 12 7.02 21.35 16.44
CA ALA A 12 7.10 21.33 14.99
C ALA A 12 8.49 20.95 14.41
N GLN A 13 9.39 20.38 15.22
CA GLN A 13 10.65 19.83 14.72
C GLN A 13 10.45 18.43 14.12
N ILE A 14 11.31 18.05 13.18
CA ILE A 14 11.30 16.71 12.61
C ILE A 14 11.76 15.70 13.66
N GLU A 15 10.90 14.73 13.98
CA GLU A 15 11.24 13.62 14.87
C GLU A 15 11.85 12.46 14.09
N TYR A 16 13.13 12.56 13.80
CA TYR A 16 13.90 11.50 13.17
C TYR A 16 14.71 10.72 14.20
N GLN A 17 14.43 9.42 14.33
CA GLN A 17 15.21 8.51 15.18
C GLN A 17 15.40 7.20 14.44
N LEU A 18 16.62 6.67 14.51
CA LEU A 18 16.96 5.33 14.06
C LEU A 18 16.98 4.42 15.30
N ASP A 19 15.84 3.80 15.57
CA ASP A 19 15.59 2.87 16.66
C ASP A 19 15.31 1.45 16.13
N ILE A 20 15.09 0.49 17.03
CA ILE A 20 14.84 -0.92 16.67
C ILE A 20 13.63 -1.06 15.73
N MET A 21 12.57 -0.27 15.96
CA MET A 21 11.36 -0.30 15.13
C MET A 21 11.64 0.22 13.72
N SER A 22 12.21 1.42 13.60
CA SER A 22 12.51 2.06 12.32
C SER A 22 13.64 1.37 11.55
N ALA A 23 14.54 0.65 12.21
CA ALA A 23 15.50 -0.22 11.55
C ALA A 23 14.83 -1.46 10.92
N ALA A 24 13.71 -1.94 11.48
CA ALA A 24 12.98 -3.09 10.96
C ALA A 24 11.98 -2.71 9.85
N VAL A 25 11.17 -1.66 10.05
CA VAL A 25 10.09 -1.29 9.11
C VAL A 25 10.32 0.03 8.38
N GLY A 26 11.44 0.70 8.64
CA GLY A 26 11.73 2.02 8.12
C GLY A 26 11.13 3.16 8.95
N TRP A 27 11.62 4.37 8.68
CA TRP A 27 11.07 5.59 9.28
C TRP A 27 9.93 6.14 8.41
N PHE A 28 8.80 6.43 9.04
CA PHE A 28 7.60 6.99 8.42
C PHE A 28 6.91 7.98 9.36
N GLY A 29 6.10 8.84 8.77
CA GLY A 29 5.33 9.87 9.46
C GLY A 29 3.84 9.81 9.17
N ASP A 30 3.13 10.75 9.79
CA ASP A 30 1.68 10.96 9.71
C ASP A 30 1.30 12.18 8.84
N ARG A 31 2.28 12.95 8.37
CA ARG A 31 2.06 14.15 7.54
C ARG A 31 2.71 14.00 6.19
N MET A 32 1.91 14.20 5.14
CA MET A 32 2.37 14.20 3.76
C MET A 32 2.71 15.62 3.28
N PHE A 33 3.81 15.74 2.56
CA PHE A 33 4.30 16.98 1.97
C PHE A 33 4.53 16.80 0.47
N THR A 34 4.24 17.88 -0.26
CA THR A 34 4.47 18.00 -1.70
C THR A 34 5.31 19.23 -1.95
N ASN A 35 6.54 19.03 -2.43
CA ASN A 35 7.56 20.07 -2.52
C ASN A 35 7.75 20.86 -1.21
N GLY A 36 7.61 20.19 -0.05
CA GLY A 36 7.74 20.80 1.27
C GLY A 36 6.50 21.51 1.81
N ALA A 37 5.41 21.63 1.04
CA ALA A 37 4.14 22.18 1.51
C ALA A 37 3.13 21.07 1.82
N GLN A 38 2.26 21.27 2.81
CA GLN A 38 1.12 20.38 3.06
C GLN A 38 -0.02 20.71 2.09
N TYR A 39 -0.46 19.71 1.33
CA TYR A 39 -1.55 19.78 0.34
C TYR A 39 -1.60 21.11 -0.46
N PRO A 40 -0.55 21.43 -1.24
CA PRO A 40 -0.53 22.64 -2.04
C PRO A 40 -1.51 22.58 -3.22
N GLN A 41 -1.82 23.75 -3.76
CA GLN A 41 -2.51 23.92 -5.03
C GLN A 41 -1.53 24.29 -6.14
N HIS A 42 -1.73 23.74 -7.34
CA HIS A 42 -1.05 24.13 -8.57
C HIS A 42 -2.06 24.59 -9.62
N VAL A 43 -1.89 25.82 -10.11
CA VAL A 43 -2.70 26.37 -11.20
C VAL A 43 -2.06 25.99 -12.53
N ALA A 44 -2.79 25.24 -13.35
CA ALA A 44 -2.32 24.73 -14.64
C ALA A 44 -3.15 25.29 -15.81
N PRO A 45 -2.60 25.41 -17.03
CA PRO A 45 -3.42 25.64 -18.22
C PRO A 45 -4.28 24.41 -18.55
N ARG A 46 -5.40 24.60 -19.27
CA ARG A 46 -6.23 23.50 -19.78
C ARG A 46 -5.53 22.74 -20.90
N GLY A 47 -5.61 21.42 -20.88
CA GLY A 47 -4.93 20.54 -21.82
C GLY A 47 -4.08 19.51 -21.08
N TRP A 48 -3.05 18.99 -21.73
CA TRP A 48 -2.13 18.02 -21.12
C TRP A 48 -1.19 18.68 -20.11
N LEU A 49 -1.29 18.24 -18.86
CA LEU A 49 -0.41 18.64 -17.77
C LEU A 49 0.68 17.59 -17.57
N ARG A 50 1.96 18.00 -17.64
CA ARG A 50 3.11 17.15 -17.35
C ARG A 50 3.52 17.26 -15.89
N LEU A 51 3.45 16.17 -15.15
CA LEU A 51 3.89 16.07 -13.76
C LEU A 51 5.10 15.15 -13.66
N ARG A 52 6.14 15.61 -12.97
CA ARG A 52 7.34 14.82 -12.65
C ARG A 52 7.28 14.43 -11.19
N PHE A 53 6.92 13.19 -10.90
CA PHE A 53 6.86 12.69 -9.53
C PHE A 53 8.20 12.15 -9.08
N LEU A 54 8.50 12.34 -7.80
CA LEU A 54 9.55 11.68 -7.05
C LEU A 54 8.94 11.21 -5.73
N ASN A 55 9.01 9.92 -5.44
CA ASN A 55 8.78 9.43 -4.09
C ASN A 55 10.07 9.67 -3.29
N GLY A 56 10.06 10.74 -2.48
CA GLY A 56 11.18 11.12 -1.61
C GLY A 56 10.99 10.70 -0.15
N CYS A 57 10.09 9.76 0.12
CA CYS A 57 9.92 9.18 1.45
C CYS A 57 11.11 8.29 1.81
N ASN A 58 11.40 8.14 3.11
CA ASN A 58 12.47 7.25 3.57
C ASN A 58 12.10 5.77 3.37
N ALA A 59 10.87 5.40 3.71
CA ALA A 59 10.43 4.00 3.70
C ALA A 59 9.04 3.77 3.09
N ARG A 60 8.24 4.81 2.89
CA ARG A 60 6.85 4.69 2.43
C ARG A 60 6.78 4.52 0.91
N SER A 61 6.22 3.41 0.45
CA SER A 61 5.71 3.31 -0.93
C SER A 61 4.44 4.14 -1.12
N LEU A 62 4.22 4.62 -2.34
CA LEU A 62 3.05 5.41 -2.71
C LEU A 62 2.31 4.72 -3.86
N GLN A 63 1.01 5.00 -3.96
CA GLN A 63 0.14 4.52 -5.04
C GLN A 63 -0.64 5.73 -5.57
N LEU A 64 -0.14 6.41 -6.60
CA LEU A 64 -0.72 7.67 -7.07
C LEU A 64 -1.92 7.45 -7.98
N ALA A 65 -2.96 8.26 -7.80
CA ALA A 65 -4.12 8.29 -8.69
C ALA A 65 -4.68 9.72 -8.79
N ALA A 66 -5.58 9.96 -9.73
CA ALA A 66 -6.41 11.17 -9.74
C ALA A 66 -7.71 10.93 -8.96
N SER A 67 -8.19 11.93 -8.21
CA SER A 67 -9.37 11.81 -7.33
C SER A 67 -10.66 11.45 -8.07
N ASP A 68 -10.79 11.84 -9.34
CA ASP A 68 -11.92 11.51 -10.21
C ASP A 68 -11.69 10.30 -11.12
N ARG A 69 -10.58 9.57 -10.89
CA ARG A 69 -10.15 8.38 -11.65
C ARG A 69 -9.79 8.68 -13.11
N ARG A 70 -9.54 9.93 -13.49
CA ARG A 70 -8.95 10.22 -14.81
C ARG A 70 -7.58 9.54 -14.93
N PRO A 71 -7.23 9.01 -16.12
CA PRO A 71 -6.01 8.25 -16.32
C PRO A 71 -4.75 9.12 -16.18
N LEU A 72 -3.68 8.49 -15.69
CA LEU A 72 -2.31 8.98 -15.73
C LEU A 72 -1.60 8.30 -16.92
N TYR A 73 -1.04 9.08 -17.83
CA TYR A 73 -0.27 8.55 -18.96
C TYR A 73 1.21 8.65 -18.64
N VAL A 74 1.82 7.54 -18.24
CA VAL A 74 3.26 7.48 -17.93
C VAL A 74 4.06 7.62 -19.22
N ILE A 75 4.95 8.60 -19.27
CA ILE A 75 5.79 8.89 -20.43
C ILE A 75 7.27 8.65 -20.14
N ALA A 76 7.69 8.63 -18.88
CA ALA A 76 9.07 8.36 -18.50
C ALA A 76 9.15 7.66 -17.14
N SER A 77 10.20 6.86 -16.96
CA SER A 77 10.62 6.30 -15.67
C SER A 77 11.97 6.91 -15.25
N ASP A 78 12.58 6.35 -14.22
CA ASP A 78 13.90 6.71 -13.69
C ASP A 78 14.98 7.05 -14.72
N GLY A 79 15.04 6.26 -15.81
CA GLY A 79 16.09 6.32 -16.84
C GLY A 79 15.74 7.16 -18.06
N GLY A 80 14.54 7.75 -18.13
CA GLY A 80 14.08 8.55 -19.27
C GLY A 80 12.77 8.06 -19.89
N PHE A 81 12.50 8.51 -21.11
CA PHE A 81 11.24 8.26 -21.79
C PHE A 81 11.00 6.77 -22.10
N LEU A 82 9.74 6.36 -22.05
CA LEU A 82 9.26 5.06 -22.51
C LEU A 82 9.17 5.02 -24.04
N GLY A 83 8.84 3.86 -24.63
CA GLY A 83 8.62 3.76 -26.08
C GLY A 83 7.41 4.55 -26.57
N GLU A 84 6.35 4.53 -25.77
CA GLU A 84 5.04 5.15 -26.00
C GLU A 84 4.40 5.45 -24.63
N PRO A 85 3.40 6.34 -24.56
CA PRO A 85 2.69 6.61 -23.31
C PRO A 85 1.93 5.38 -22.80
N VAL A 86 2.15 5.01 -21.54
CA VAL A 86 1.43 3.90 -20.89
C VAL A 86 0.31 4.44 -20.02
N LYS A 87 -0.94 4.11 -20.38
CA LYS A 87 -2.13 4.56 -19.65
C LYS A 87 -2.35 3.72 -18.39
N LEU A 88 -2.38 4.37 -17.23
CA LEU A 88 -2.68 3.76 -15.93
C LEU A 88 -3.79 4.53 -15.22
N THR A 89 -4.57 3.85 -14.38
CA THR A 89 -5.48 4.50 -13.42
C THR A 89 -4.80 4.77 -12.09
N GLU A 90 -3.79 3.97 -11.76
CA GLU A 90 -3.02 4.07 -10.53
C GLU A 90 -1.55 3.77 -10.82
N LEU A 91 -0.64 4.48 -10.16
CA LEU A 91 0.79 4.41 -10.37
C LEU A 91 1.50 4.05 -9.06
N PRO A 92 1.97 2.79 -8.90
CA PRO A 92 2.84 2.44 -7.79
C PRO A 92 4.19 3.18 -7.91
N MET A 93 4.70 3.65 -6.78
CA MET A 93 6.01 4.30 -6.69
C MET A 93 6.75 3.86 -5.42
N LEU A 94 7.89 3.21 -5.60
CA LEU A 94 8.81 2.88 -4.54
C LEU A 94 9.71 4.08 -4.18
N MET A 95 10.36 3.99 -3.03
CA MET A 95 11.21 5.06 -2.50
C MET A 95 12.36 5.33 -3.47
N GLY A 96 12.54 6.60 -3.84
CA GLY A 96 13.56 7.05 -4.78
C GLY A 96 13.18 6.99 -6.26
N GLU A 97 12.07 6.35 -6.62
CA GLU A 97 11.60 6.28 -8.01
C GLU A 97 11.05 7.62 -8.51
N ARG A 98 11.22 7.84 -9.82
CA ARG A 98 10.68 8.96 -10.58
C ARG A 98 9.86 8.45 -11.74
N PHE A 99 8.70 9.07 -11.91
CA PHE A 99 7.90 8.92 -13.12
C PHE A 99 7.49 10.28 -13.62
N GLU A 100 7.47 10.42 -14.94
CA GLU A 100 6.83 11.55 -15.59
C GLU A 100 5.51 11.08 -16.19
N VAL A 101 4.44 11.82 -15.91
CA VAL A 101 3.10 11.52 -16.41
C VAL A 101 2.48 12.72 -17.10
N LEU A 102 1.60 12.45 -18.05
CA LEU A 102 0.64 13.41 -18.59
C LEU A 102 -0.74 13.11 -18.02
N VAL A 103 -1.44 14.17 -17.60
CA VAL A 103 -2.83 14.11 -17.14
C VAL A 103 -3.65 15.09 -17.95
N ASP A 104 -4.82 14.67 -18.43
CA ASP A 104 -5.71 15.54 -19.19
C ASP A 104 -6.47 16.48 -18.24
N ALA A 105 -6.28 17.78 -18.40
CA ALA A 105 -6.99 18.85 -17.70
C ALA A 105 -7.82 19.73 -18.67
N SER A 106 -8.11 19.24 -19.87
CA SER A 106 -8.82 19.99 -20.92
C SER A 106 -10.26 20.36 -20.56
N ASP A 107 -10.93 19.54 -19.75
CA ASP A 107 -12.28 19.77 -19.25
C ASP A 107 -12.41 20.97 -18.30
N GLY A 108 -11.27 21.46 -17.79
CA GLY A 108 -11.21 22.59 -16.88
C GLY A 108 -11.75 22.31 -15.47
N LYS A 109 -12.03 21.04 -15.13
CA LYS A 109 -12.52 20.67 -13.81
C LYS A 109 -11.35 20.48 -12.85
N PRO A 110 -11.38 21.05 -11.63
CA PRO A 110 -10.39 20.76 -10.62
C PRO A 110 -10.41 19.29 -10.21
N PHE A 111 -9.24 18.76 -9.88
CA PHE A 111 -9.07 17.41 -9.36
C PHE A 111 -7.83 17.37 -8.45
N ASP A 112 -7.72 16.33 -7.64
CA ASP A 112 -6.54 16.10 -6.81
C ASP A 112 -5.71 14.96 -7.38
N ILE A 113 -4.39 15.06 -7.22
CA ILE A 113 -3.56 13.86 -7.14
C ILE A 113 -3.65 13.35 -5.71
N VAL A 114 -3.96 12.06 -5.57
CA VAL A 114 -4.06 11.35 -4.29
C VAL A 114 -3.02 10.24 -4.23
N THR A 115 -2.60 9.86 -3.03
CA THR A 115 -1.98 8.56 -2.79
C THR A 115 -3.03 7.63 -2.17
N LEU A 116 -3.20 6.44 -2.74
CA LEU A 116 -4.08 5.40 -2.23
C LEU A 116 -3.38 4.60 -1.12
N PRO A 117 -4.13 3.88 -0.28
CA PRO A 117 -3.55 2.96 0.71
C PRO A 117 -2.68 1.90 0.06
N VAL A 118 -1.54 1.60 0.68
CA VAL A 118 -0.60 0.56 0.24
C VAL A 118 -0.57 -0.59 1.23
N GLN A 119 -0.37 -1.81 0.74
CA GLN A 119 -0.17 -2.99 1.59
C GLN A 119 1.31 -3.10 1.98
N GLN A 120 1.73 -2.24 2.90
CA GLN A 120 3.09 -2.24 3.45
C GLN A 120 3.02 -2.03 4.97
N MET A 121 3.75 -2.87 5.71
CA MET A 121 3.82 -2.77 7.17
C MET A 121 4.23 -1.35 7.62
N GLY A 122 3.54 -0.84 8.64
CA GLY A 122 3.68 0.53 9.17
C GLY A 122 3.00 1.62 8.31
N MET A 123 2.73 1.35 7.03
CA MET A 123 2.25 2.37 6.09
C MET A 123 0.72 2.45 5.95
N THR A 124 -0.01 1.55 6.60
CA THR A 124 -1.48 1.45 6.61
C THR A 124 -2.15 2.26 7.72
N LEU A 125 -1.40 3.09 8.43
CA LEU A 125 -1.92 3.91 9.53
C LEU A 125 -2.54 5.21 8.99
N ALA A 126 -3.53 5.72 9.71
CA ALA A 126 -4.09 7.04 9.44
C ALA A 126 -3.00 8.13 9.40
N PRO A 127 -3.09 9.10 8.46
CA PRO A 127 -4.19 9.32 7.51
C PRO A 127 -4.06 8.57 6.17
N PHE A 128 -3.13 7.62 6.06
CA PHE A 128 -2.82 6.87 4.83
C PHE A 128 -3.63 5.56 4.68
N ASP A 129 -4.54 5.29 5.62
CA ASP A 129 -5.50 4.18 5.60
C ASP A 129 -6.65 4.39 4.59
N GLN A 130 -6.72 5.58 4.00
CA GLN A 130 -7.66 5.96 2.94
C GLN A 130 -6.94 6.81 1.86
N PRO A 131 -7.58 7.07 0.70
CA PRO A 131 -7.02 7.98 -0.29
C PRO A 131 -6.69 9.35 0.31
N LEU A 132 -5.42 9.74 0.25
CA LEU A 132 -4.92 10.99 0.83
C LEU A 132 -4.58 11.98 -0.29
N PRO A 133 -5.22 13.16 -0.37
CA PRO A 133 -4.84 14.22 -1.30
C PRO A 133 -3.42 14.73 -1.05
N VAL A 134 -2.62 14.79 -2.12
CA VAL A 134 -1.24 15.30 -2.05
C VAL A 134 -1.03 16.57 -2.85
N LEU A 135 -1.90 16.86 -3.82
CA LEU A 135 -1.82 18.06 -4.65
C LEU A 135 -3.19 18.38 -5.23
N HIS A 136 -3.62 19.62 -5.09
CA HIS A 136 -4.79 20.12 -5.79
C HIS A 136 -4.39 20.72 -7.15
N ILE A 137 -5.01 20.26 -8.25
CA ILE A 137 -4.85 20.83 -9.58
C ILE A 137 -6.03 21.74 -9.87
N GLN A 138 -5.73 23.02 -10.13
CA GLN A 138 -6.71 24.02 -10.53
C GLN A 138 -6.46 24.43 -11.99
N PRO A 139 -7.23 23.90 -12.96
CA PRO A 139 -7.15 24.39 -14.33
C PRO A 139 -7.58 25.87 -14.41
N SER A 140 -6.81 26.66 -15.17
CA SER A 140 -7.07 28.07 -15.47
C SER A 140 -7.86 28.22 -16.79
N LEU A 141 -8.05 29.46 -17.26
CA LEU A 141 -8.62 29.72 -18.59
C LEU A 141 -7.57 29.64 -19.71
N ALA A 142 -6.27 29.66 -19.35
CA ALA A 142 -5.19 29.56 -20.32
C ALA A 142 -5.22 28.20 -21.03
N GLN A 143 -4.95 28.21 -22.33
CA GLN A 143 -4.88 27.00 -23.14
C GLN A 143 -3.44 26.48 -23.15
N GLY A 144 -3.27 25.20 -22.86
CA GLY A 144 -2.01 24.47 -22.86
C GLY A 144 -1.89 23.56 -24.07
N ILE A 145 -1.04 22.54 -23.93
CA ILE A 145 -0.78 21.55 -24.98
C ILE A 145 -2.02 20.69 -25.21
N LYS A 146 -2.44 20.53 -26.47
CA LYS A 146 -3.69 19.82 -26.83
C LYS A 146 -3.48 18.37 -27.26
N SER A 147 -2.27 17.99 -27.62
CA SER A 147 -1.95 16.65 -28.12
C SER A 147 -0.84 16.00 -27.31
N MET A 148 -0.96 14.69 -27.12
CA MET A 148 0.10 13.83 -26.63
C MET A 148 0.61 12.99 -27.80
N PRO A 149 1.93 12.83 -27.98
CA PRO A 149 2.47 11.98 -29.04
C PRO A 149 2.21 10.51 -28.76
N ASP A 150 1.93 9.73 -29.81
CA ASP A 150 1.74 8.27 -29.71
C ASP A 150 3.07 7.51 -29.54
N SER A 151 4.19 8.08 -29.99
CA SER A 151 5.53 7.51 -29.84
C SER A 151 6.49 8.52 -29.23
N LEU A 152 7.38 8.04 -28.36
CA LEU A 152 8.30 8.88 -27.57
C LEU A 152 9.76 8.66 -27.97
N VAL A 153 10.33 7.50 -27.66
CA VAL A 153 11.70 7.13 -28.05
C VAL A 153 11.77 5.70 -28.54
N LYS A 154 12.72 5.40 -29.44
CA LYS A 154 12.97 4.01 -29.85
C LYS A 154 13.84 3.32 -28.79
N LEU A 155 13.25 2.40 -28.03
CA LEU A 155 13.98 1.58 -27.07
C LEU A 155 14.74 0.44 -27.78
N PRO A 156 16.00 0.16 -27.39
CA PRO A 156 16.74 -0.98 -27.94
C PRO A 156 16.12 -2.30 -27.44
N PRO A 157 16.18 -3.38 -28.24
CA PRO A 157 15.78 -4.71 -27.77
C PRO A 157 16.72 -5.19 -26.65
N LEU A 158 16.21 -6.04 -25.77
CA LEU A 158 17.03 -6.70 -24.77
C LEU A 158 18.07 -7.62 -25.46
N PRO A 159 19.36 -7.56 -25.07
CA PRO A 159 20.36 -8.47 -25.58
C PRO A 159 20.11 -9.91 -25.08
N ALA A 160 20.65 -10.90 -25.80
CA ALA A 160 20.58 -12.29 -25.36
C ALA A 160 21.32 -12.48 -24.02
N ALA A 161 20.67 -13.18 -23.07
CA ALA A 161 21.24 -13.41 -21.74
C ALA A 161 22.25 -14.58 -21.69
N ALA A 162 22.40 -15.35 -22.77
CA ALA A 162 23.31 -16.49 -22.82
C ALA A 162 24.77 -16.05 -22.63
N GLY A 163 25.45 -16.61 -21.63
CA GLY A 163 26.84 -16.27 -21.29
C GLY A 163 27.02 -14.94 -20.55
N ALA A 164 25.94 -14.24 -20.18
CA ALA A 164 26.03 -13.04 -19.35
C ALA A 164 26.54 -13.40 -17.94
N GLN A 165 27.35 -12.52 -17.34
CA GLN A 165 27.83 -12.70 -15.98
C GLN A 165 26.66 -12.66 -14.99
N GLN A 166 26.52 -13.72 -14.18
CA GLN A 166 25.54 -13.79 -13.12
C GLN A 166 26.14 -13.28 -11.80
N ARG A 167 25.33 -12.56 -11.02
CA ARG A 167 25.68 -12.03 -9.70
C ARG A 167 24.51 -12.28 -8.76
N GLU A 168 24.77 -12.93 -7.64
CA GLU A 168 23.75 -13.20 -6.62
C GLU A 168 23.80 -12.14 -5.53
N PHE A 169 22.64 -11.59 -5.19
CA PHE A 169 22.47 -10.68 -4.08
C PHE A 169 21.41 -11.25 -3.13
N ARG A 170 21.84 -11.65 -1.94
CA ARG A 170 20.95 -12.14 -0.89
C ARG A 170 20.71 -11.04 0.13
N LEU A 171 19.48 -10.52 0.15
CA LEU A 171 19.05 -9.56 1.16
C LEU A 171 18.64 -10.30 2.43
N MET A 172 19.21 -9.94 3.56
CA MET A 172 18.91 -10.55 4.86
C MET A 172 18.76 -9.46 5.92
N MET A 173 17.85 -9.69 6.85
CA MET A 173 17.73 -8.93 8.08
C MET A 173 18.11 -9.82 9.26
N ASP A 174 18.72 -9.24 10.29
CA ASP A 174 18.99 -9.98 11.52
C ASP A 174 17.64 -10.44 12.14
N PRO A 175 17.44 -11.76 12.38
CA PRO A 175 16.14 -12.25 12.85
C PRO A 175 15.70 -11.69 14.20
N LYS A 176 16.67 -11.36 15.08
CA LYS A 176 16.37 -10.80 16.39
C LYS A 176 15.96 -9.33 16.27
N LEU A 177 16.63 -8.56 15.41
CA LEU A 177 16.25 -7.19 15.08
C LEU A 177 14.83 -7.15 14.50
N ASP A 178 14.54 -8.02 13.54
CA ASP A 178 13.22 -8.09 12.89
C ASP A 178 12.11 -8.41 13.91
N MET A 179 12.30 -9.46 14.70
CA MET A 179 11.34 -9.84 15.75
C MET A 179 11.11 -8.73 16.79
N LEU A 180 12.17 -8.08 17.27
CA LEU A 180 12.06 -6.98 18.22
C LEU A 180 11.42 -5.74 17.59
N GLY A 181 11.71 -5.46 16.32
CA GLY A 181 11.13 -4.37 15.55
C GLY A 181 9.64 -4.57 15.30
N MET A 182 9.22 -5.77 14.92
CA MET A 182 7.80 -6.13 14.77
C MET A 182 7.06 -6.02 16.11
N LYS A 183 7.67 -6.50 17.20
CA LYS A 183 7.09 -6.35 18.54
C LYS A 183 6.92 -4.87 18.90
N ALA A 184 7.93 -4.04 18.68
CA ALA A 184 7.86 -2.61 18.97
C ALA A 184 6.80 -1.89 18.11
N LEU A 185 6.66 -2.27 16.83
CA LEU A 185 5.59 -1.76 15.96
C LEU A 185 4.21 -2.12 16.51
N MET A 186 4.02 -3.40 16.87
CA MET A 186 2.76 -3.90 17.41
C MET A 186 2.41 -3.25 18.76
N ASP A 187 3.39 -3.11 19.66
CA ASP A 187 3.22 -2.44 20.95
C ASP A 187 2.81 -0.96 20.76
N ARG A 188 3.31 -0.29 19.70
CA ARG A 188 3.06 1.14 19.45
C ARG A 188 1.78 1.43 18.67
N TYR A 189 1.47 0.64 17.65
CA TYR A 189 0.39 0.93 16.69
C TYR A 189 -0.65 -0.19 16.55
N GLY A 190 -0.42 -1.34 17.18
CA GLY A 190 -1.33 -2.48 17.12
C GLY A 190 -1.47 -3.10 15.73
N HIS A 191 -2.52 -3.92 15.56
CA HIS A 191 -2.75 -4.71 14.34
C HIS A 191 -2.95 -3.87 13.07
N GLN A 192 -3.35 -2.60 13.20
CA GLN A 192 -3.55 -1.70 12.06
C GLN A 192 -2.25 -1.43 11.29
N ALA A 193 -1.08 -1.55 11.93
CA ALA A 193 0.21 -1.37 11.27
C ALA A 193 0.70 -2.63 10.52
N MET A 194 0.03 -3.77 10.66
CA MET A 194 0.49 -5.05 10.12
C MET A 194 0.11 -5.27 8.64
N ALA A 195 -0.50 -4.29 7.99
CA ALA A 195 -0.91 -4.36 6.57
C ALA A 195 -1.72 -5.62 6.21
N GLY A 196 -2.60 -6.07 7.11
CA GLY A 196 -3.41 -7.28 6.92
C GLY A 196 -2.70 -8.60 7.22
N MET A 197 -1.43 -8.57 7.63
CA MET A 197 -0.74 -9.75 8.15
C MET A 197 -1.24 -10.06 9.56
N SER A 198 -2.09 -11.07 9.69
CA SER A 198 -2.36 -11.67 10.99
C SER A 198 -1.13 -12.43 11.46
N MET A 199 -0.59 -12.06 12.61
CA MET A 199 0.33 -12.91 13.37
C MET A 199 -0.51 -14.06 13.94
N ASP A 200 -0.83 -15.05 13.10
CA ASP A 200 -1.57 -16.21 13.57
C ASP A 200 -0.69 -16.94 14.59
N HIS A 201 -1.12 -16.91 15.85
CA HIS A 201 -0.40 -17.43 17.02
C HIS A 201 -0.42 -18.97 17.07
N GLY A 202 -0.39 -19.66 15.92
CA GLY A 202 -0.62 -21.10 15.81
C GLY A 202 0.50 -21.93 15.19
N SER A 203 1.54 -21.33 14.58
CA SER A 203 2.55 -22.10 13.83
C SER A 203 4.01 -21.70 14.11
N MET A 204 4.31 -21.32 15.35
CA MET A 204 5.67 -21.52 15.87
C MET A 204 5.82 -23.01 16.15
N GLY A 205 6.06 -23.78 15.08
CA GLY A 205 6.40 -25.19 15.15
C GLY A 205 7.54 -25.37 16.15
N HIS A 206 7.21 -26.00 17.28
CA HIS A 206 8.17 -26.39 18.30
C HIS A 206 9.34 -27.11 17.64
N GLY A 207 10.54 -26.56 17.84
CA GLY A 207 11.78 -27.28 17.61
C GLY A 207 11.74 -28.64 18.30
N ALA A 208 12.35 -29.62 17.63
CA ALA A 208 12.41 -31.02 18.04
C ALA A 208 12.69 -31.23 19.54
N PRO A 209 12.05 -32.22 20.19
CA PRO A 209 12.59 -32.80 21.41
C PRO A 209 13.44 -34.02 21.04
N GLU A 210 14.76 -33.87 21.10
CA GLU A 210 15.65 -35.00 21.35
C GLU A 210 15.57 -35.39 22.84
N SER A 211 15.14 -36.63 23.08
CA SER A 211 15.45 -37.51 24.21
C SER A 211 15.03 -37.13 25.64
N GLY A 212 14.33 -38.07 26.29
CA GLY A 212 14.47 -38.34 27.72
C GLY A 212 13.21 -38.16 28.57
N GLY A 213 12.48 -39.25 28.81
CA GLY A 213 11.51 -39.32 29.91
C GLY A 213 10.33 -40.24 29.63
N GLN A 214 10.49 -41.53 29.93
CA GLN A 214 9.36 -42.46 30.06
C GLN A 214 8.49 -42.02 31.24
N MET A 215 7.25 -41.62 30.97
CA MET A 215 6.19 -41.55 31.97
C MET A 215 5.05 -42.45 31.51
N ALA A 216 4.83 -43.49 32.31
CA ALA A 216 3.86 -44.54 32.10
C ALA A 216 2.43 -44.06 32.39
N GLY A 217 1.49 -44.55 31.59
CA GLY A 217 0.13 -44.88 32.02
C GLY A 217 -0.88 -43.75 32.14
N MET A 218 -1.76 -43.63 31.15
CA MET A 218 -3.17 -43.26 31.35
C MET A 218 -4.01 -43.85 30.20
N ASP A 219 -4.73 -44.92 30.55
CA ASP A 219 -5.72 -45.63 29.74
C ASP A 219 -7.05 -44.85 29.79
N HIS A 220 -7.60 -44.49 28.63
CA HIS A 220 -8.90 -43.82 28.50
C HIS A 220 -10.00 -44.76 27.95
N GLY A 221 -9.96 -46.04 28.32
CA GLY A 221 -11.08 -46.96 28.09
C GLY A 221 -12.22 -46.78 29.11
N LYS A 222 -13.18 -45.87 28.82
CA LYS A 222 -14.63 -45.97 29.14
C LYS A 222 -15.30 -44.58 29.14
N MET A 223 -16.09 -44.29 28.10
CA MET A 223 -17.28 -43.41 28.24
C MET A 223 -18.42 -44.05 27.44
N ASP A 224 -19.46 -44.41 28.18
CA ASP A 224 -20.69 -45.10 27.78
C ASP A 224 -21.68 -44.11 27.14
N HIS A 225 -22.29 -44.48 26.01
CA HIS A 225 -23.34 -43.70 25.36
C HIS A 225 -24.71 -44.17 25.87
N GLY A 226 -25.21 -43.51 26.92
CA GLY A 226 -26.51 -43.80 27.50
C GLY A 226 -27.36 -42.55 27.78
N LYS A 227 -28.44 -42.40 27.00
CA LYS A 227 -29.68 -41.65 27.26
C LYS A 227 -29.67 -40.12 27.04
N MET A 228 -30.14 -39.71 25.87
CA MET A 228 -30.88 -38.44 25.69
C MET A 228 -32.38 -38.74 25.61
N ALA A 229 -33.16 -38.15 26.50
CA ALA A 229 -34.61 -38.17 26.48
C ALA A 229 -35.14 -36.75 26.70
N GLY A 230 -36.01 -36.30 25.77
CA GLY A 230 -37.04 -35.31 26.03
C GLY A 230 -36.69 -33.84 25.78
N MET A 231 -36.87 -33.38 24.54
CA MET A 231 -37.34 -32.01 24.28
C MET A 231 -38.51 -32.05 23.27
N ASP A 232 -39.66 -31.66 23.78
CA ASP A 232 -40.97 -31.53 23.12
C ASP A 232 -41.00 -30.24 22.27
N HIS A 233 -41.40 -30.35 21.01
CA HIS A 233 -41.53 -29.24 20.06
C HIS A 233 -42.99 -29.05 19.60
N SER A 234 -43.93 -29.00 20.55
CA SER A 234 -45.32 -28.64 20.27
C SER A 234 -45.63 -27.18 20.61
N LYS A 235 -45.46 -26.30 19.60
CA LYS A 235 -46.07 -24.95 19.39
C LYS A 235 -45.35 -24.31 18.19
N MET A 236 -45.75 -24.59 16.95
CA MET A 236 -46.71 -23.80 16.12
C MET A 236 -46.40 -22.30 16.17
N ASP A 237 -46.06 -21.62 15.06
CA ASP A 237 -47.00 -21.33 13.96
C ASP A 237 -46.27 -20.97 12.63
N HIS A 238 -46.86 -21.34 11.51
CA HIS A 238 -46.44 -21.04 10.13
C HIS A 238 -47.55 -20.20 9.46
N GLY A 239 -47.23 -18.98 9.03
CA GLY A 239 -48.23 -18.09 8.43
C GLY A 239 -47.68 -17.11 7.40
N SER A 240 -47.76 -17.52 6.13
CA SER A 240 -47.98 -16.73 4.91
C SER A 240 -46.80 -16.01 4.21
N MET A 241 -46.76 -16.30 2.90
CA MET A 241 -45.95 -15.69 1.84
C MET A 241 -46.49 -14.32 1.42
N ALA A 242 -45.62 -13.45 0.89
CA ALA A 242 -45.97 -12.59 -0.24
C ALA A 242 -44.71 -12.21 -1.04
N ALA A 243 -44.75 -12.56 -2.33
CA ALA A 243 -43.76 -12.27 -3.36
C ALA A 243 -43.82 -10.81 -3.81
N TRP A 244 -42.69 -10.19 -4.18
CA TRP A 244 -42.64 -9.14 -5.20
C TRP A 244 -41.41 -9.29 -6.10
N THR A 245 -41.69 -9.13 -7.38
CA THR A 245 -40.97 -9.42 -8.63
C THR A 245 -39.85 -8.45 -8.99
N THR A 246 -38.93 -8.96 -9.81
CA THR A 246 -38.00 -8.28 -10.72
C THR A 246 -38.70 -7.34 -11.71
N ALA A 247 -38.09 -6.19 -12.04
CA ALA A 247 -37.74 -5.75 -13.41
C ALA A 247 -37.47 -4.22 -13.51
N ARG A 248 -36.20 -3.86 -13.76
CA ARG A 248 -35.67 -3.00 -14.84
C ARG A 248 -34.37 -2.33 -14.41
#